data_AF-A0A291LTP8-F1
#
_entry.id   AF-A0A291LTP8-F1
#
_cell.length_a   1.000
_cell.length_b   1.000
_cell.length_c   1.000
_cell.angle_alpha   90.00
_cell.angle_beta   90.00
_cell.angle_gamma   90.00
#
_symmetry.space_group_name_H-M   'P 1'
#
loop_
_entity.id
_entity.type
_entity.pdbx_description
1 polymer ?
#
loop_
_entity_poly.entity_id
_entity_poly.type
_entity_poly.pdbx_seq_one_letter_code
_entity_poly.pdbx_strand_id
1 'polypeptide(L)'
;MKKIVARYMNFSNESGASFELEARADQSEFAELKKQCEELDHMCRQMGGSDLEDITLENLQTLQEKLEMGLRSARVRECELLQKQMDGAQRMLNTIFGQEGVSSSRDASLLMESMPQRNCEVQSLESSSIHANLQLNNNEENNEENQYFGDYDTSLHLGLISPTYP
;
A
#
# COMPACT_ATOMS: atom_id res chain seq x y z
N MET A 1 13.41 9.89 34.16
CA MET A 1 13.26 10.11 35.63
C MET A 1 14.59 10.16 36.38
N LYS A 2 15.43 9.11 36.39
CA LYS A 2 16.71 9.12 37.13
C LYS A 2 17.66 10.28 36.75
N LYS A 3 17.77 10.60 35.45
CA LYS A 3 18.54 11.75 34.96
C LYS A 3 18.00 13.11 35.42
N ILE A 4 16.68 13.25 35.58
CA ILE A 4 16.03 14.48 36.03
C ILE A 4 16.24 14.68 37.54
N VAL A 5 16.14 13.60 38.32
CA VAL A 5 16.40 13.61 39.77
C VAL A 5 17.87 13.91 40.08
N ALA A 6 18.80 13.33 39.31
CA ALA A 6 20.23 13.64 39.43
C ALA A 6 20.52 15.13 39.13
N ARG A 7 19.81 15.73 38.15
CA ARG A 7 19.91 17.15 37.80
C ARG A 7 19.49 18.07 38.95
N TYR A 8 18.36 17.78 39.59
CA TYR A 8 17.85 18.59 40.70
C TYR A 8 18.77 18.55 41.92
N MET A 9 19.45 17.42 42.13
CA MET A 9 20.42 17.24 43.22
C MET A 9 21.77 17.93 42.96
N ASN A 10 22.17 18.09 41.69
CA ASN A 10 23.43 18.76 41.32
C ASN A 10 23.28 20.28 41.14
N PHE A 11 22.05 20.79 40.95
CA PHE A 11 21.75 22.21 40.75
C PHE A 11 22.13 23.11 41.94
N SER A 12 22.29 22.54 43.14
CA SER A 12 22.71 23.32 44.31
C SER A 12 24.22 23.63 44.32
N ASN A 13 25.02 22.96 43.49
CA ASN A 13 26.48 22.96 43.59
C ASN A 13 27.21 23.45 42.32
N GLU A 14 26.54 23.62 41.18
CA GLU A 14 27.18 24.01 39.91
C GLU A 14 26.74 25.41 39.42
N SER A 15 27.74 26.17 38.96
CA SER A 15 27.62 27.53 38.41
C SER A 15 26.68 27.59 37.19
N GLY A 16 25.86 28.65 37.12
CA GLY A 16 24.83 28.86 36.08
C GLY A 16 25.31 28.80 34.62
N ALA A 17 26.63 28.82 34.37
CA ALA A 17 27.22 28.62 33.05
C ALA A 17 27.01 27.19 32.49
N SER A 18 26.95 26.16 33.35
CA SER A 18 26.69 24.78 32.91
C SER A 18 25.24 24.59 32.43
N PHE A 19 24.30 25.23 33.12
CA PHE A 19 22.88 25.21 32.80
C PHE A 19 22.55 25.95 31.49
N GLU A 20 23.16 27.12 31.24
CA GLU A 20 22.96 27.84 29.97
C GLU A 20 23.52 27.06 28.78
N LEU A 21 24.66 26.37 28.95
CA LEU A 21 25.25 25.54 27.90
C LEU A 21 24.37 24.32 27.58
N GLU A 22 23.84 23.66 28.61
CA GLU A 22 22.93 22.51 28.47
C GLU A 22 21.57 22.95 27.88
N ALA A 23 21.00 24.07 28.33
CA ALA A 23 19.76 24.61 27.76
C ALA A 23 19.92 24.98 26.28
N ARG A 24 21.08 25.49 25.88
CA ARG A 24 21.41 25.76 24.47
C ARG A 24 21.60 24.48 23.66
N ALA A 25 22.18 23.44 24.26
CA ALA A 25 22.29 22.12 23.64
C ALA A 25 20.92 21.47 23.45
N ASP A 26 20.06 21.48 24.46
CA ASP A 26 18.67 20.99 24.40
C ASP A 26 17.86 21.76 23.35
N GLN A 27 18.06 23.09 23.25
CA GLN A 27 17.41 23.91 22.23
C GLN A 27 17.90 23.58 20.82
N SER A 28 19.19 23.28 20.66
CA SER A 28 19.76 22.86 19.38
C SER A 28 19.22 21.48 18.96
N GLU A 29 19.18 20.52 19.88
CA GLU A 29 18.64 19.18 19.64
C GLU A 29 17.16 19.26 19.27
N PHE A 30 16.39 20.08 19.99
CA PHE A 30 14.98 20.31 19.66
C PHE A 30 14.80 20.90 18.26
N ALA A 31 15.62 21.88 17.88
CA ALA A 31 15.55 22.48 16.55
C ALA A 31 15.91 21.47 15.44
N GLU A 32 16.90 20.62 15.67
CA GLU A 32 17.29 19.55 14.73
C GLU A 32 16.17 18.51 14.59
N LEU A 33 15.60 18.05 15.70
CA LEU A 33 14.52 17.07 15.69
C LEU A 33 13.26 17.63 15.01
N LYS A 34 12.95 18.92 15.25
CA LYS A 34 11.85 19.61 14.58
C LYS A 34 12.05 19.63 13.07
N LYS A 35 13.27 19.96 12.62
CA LYS A 35 13.62 19.95 11.19
C LYS A 35 13.45 18.55 10.59
N GLN A 36 13.90 17.51 11.28
CA GLN A 36 13.71 16.12 10.81
C GLN A 36 12.24 15.74 10.67
N CYS A 37 11.39 16.17 11.62
CA CYS A 37 9.94 15.96 11.52
C CYS A 37 9.32 16.67 10.32
N GLU A 38 9.72 17.92 10.05
CA GLU A 38 9.25 18.70 8.90
C GLU A 38 9.68 18.05 7.57
N GLU A 39 10.93 17.57 7.49
CA GLU A 39 11.44 16.85 6.31
C GLU A 39 10.69 15.52 6.08
N LEU A 40 10.40 14.78 7.15
CA LEU A 40 9.61 13.54 7.07
C LEU A 40 8.16 13.81 6.66
N ASP A 41 7.51 14.83 7.20
CA ASP A 41 6.14 15.20 6.81
C ASP A 41 6.08 15.58 5.33
N HIS A 42 7.02 16.42 4.88
CA HIS A 42 7.15 16.79 3.48
C HIS A 42 7.35 15.57 2.58
N MET A 43 8.24 14.64 2.96
CA MET A 43 8.46 13.40 2.22
C MET A 43 7.19 12.53 2.16
N CYS A 44 6.43 12.43 3.26
CA CYS A 44 5.16 11.71 3.30
C CYS A 44 4.13 12.33 2.33
N ARG A 45 4.03 13.65 2.26
CA ARG A 45 3.15 14.35 1.32
C ARG A 45 3.54 14.07 -0.13
N GLN A 46 4.83 14.11 -0.45
CA GLN A 46 5.34 13.77 -1.77
C GLN A 46 5.04 12.32 -2.15
N MET A 47 5.28 11.36 -1.25
CA MET A 47 4.89 9.96 -1.45
C MET A 47 3.36 9.80 -1.62
N GLY A 48 2.57 10.69 -1.01
CA GLY A 48 1.12 10.78 -1.17
C GLY A 48 0.65 11.53 -2.41
N GLY A 49 1.55 12.04 -3.26
CA GLY A 49 1.23 12.76 -4.49
C GLY A 49 0.91 14.25 -4.32
N SER A 50 1.19 14.82 -3.15
CA SER A 50 1.06 16.26 -2.86
C SER A 50 2.45 16.93 -2.85
N ASP A 51 2.52 18.26 -2.92
CA ASP A 51 3.77 19.05 -2.83
C ASP A 51 4.84 18.61 -3.87
N LEU A 52 4.41 18.37 -5.11
CA LEU A 52 5.26 17.96 -6.24
C LEU A 52 5.66 19.12 -7.17
N GLU A 53 5.26 20.35 -6.87
CA GLU A 53 5.45 21.50 -7.77
C GLU A 53 6.93 21.88 -7.97
N ASP A 54 7.74 21.71 -6.91
CA ASP A 54 9.17 22.09 -6.89
C ASP A 54 10.13 20.89 -7.04
N ILE A 55 9.61 19.68 -7.31
CA ILE A 55 10.44 18.48 -7.46
C ILE A 55 11.08 18.45 -8.86
N THR A 56 12.37 18.11 -8.93
CA THR A 56 13.03 17.91 -10.23
C THR A 56 12.51 16.64 -10.91
N LEU A 57 12.58 16.58 -12.23
CA LEU A 57 12.16 15.40 -13.00
C LEU A 57 12.88 14.12 -12.55
N GLU A 58 14.18 14.20 -12.31
CA GLU A 58 15.00 13.08 -11.82
C GLU A 58 14.52 12.58 -10.44
N ASN A 59 14.24 13.51 -9.53
CA ASN A 59 13.71 13.18 -8.21
C ASN A 59 12.29 12.61 -8.29
N LEU A 60 11.46 13.10 -9.22
CA LEU A 60 10.11 12.57 -9.46
C LEU A 60 10.15 11.14 -10.02
N GLN A 61 11.04 10.86 -10.96
CA GLN A 61 11.25 9.50 -11.49
C GLN A 61 11.73 8.55 -10.40
N THR A 62 12.66 9.00 -9.57
CA THR A 62 13.14 8.22 -8.42
C THR A 62 12.02 7.95 -7.41
N LEU A 63 11.17 8.95 -7.15
CA LEU A 63 10.01 8.80 -6.27
C LEU A 63 9.00 7.79 -6.84
N GLN A 64 8.72 7.87 -8.14
CA GLN A 64 7.86 6.92 -8.85
C GLN A 64 8.39 5.48 -8.72
N GLU A 65 9.67 5.25 -9.01
CA GLU A 65 10.28 3.92 -8.92
C GLU A 65 10.15 3.34 -7.49
N LYS A 66 10.42 4.17 -6.47
CA LYS A 66 10.26 3.77 -5.07
C LYS A 66 8.83 3.38 -4.73
N LEU A 67 7.85 4.17 -5.19
CA LEU A 67 6.43 3.88 -4.96
C LEU A 67 5.98 2.60 -5.67
N GLU A 68 6.41 2.39 -6.92
CA GLU A 68 6.10 1.18 -7.69
C GLU A 68 6.70 -0.07 -7.05
N MET A 69 7.95 -0.01 -6.58
CA MET A 69 8.60 -1.10 -5.87
C MET A 69 7.88 -1.38 -4.53
N GLY A 70 7.59 -0.34 -3.75
CA GLY A 70 6.88 -0.48 -2.47
C GLY A 70 5.49 -1.10 -2.65
N LEU A 71 4.73 -0.67 -3.67
CA LEU A 71 3.43 -1.22 -4.00
C LEU A 71 3.52 -2.69 -4.40
N ARG A 72 4.51 -3.07 -5.21
CA ARG A 72 4.79 -4.47 -5.57
C ARG A 72 5.05 -5.31 -4.32
N SER A 73 5.93 -4.86 -3.44
CA SER A 73 6.22 -5.56 -2.19
C SER A 73 4.99 -5.71 -1.28
N ALA A 74 4.15 -4.66 -1.18
CA ALA A 74 2.91 -4.72 -0.41
C ALA A 74 1.93 -5.76 -0.95
N ARG A 75 1.76 -5.84 -2.27
CA ARG A 75 0.90 -6.84 -2.93
C ARG A 75 1.40 -8.27 -2.73
N VAL A 76 2.71 -8.49 -2.83
CA VAL A 76 3.31 -9.81 -2.54
C VAL A 76 2.98 -10.21 -1.10
N ARG A 77 3.19 -9.30 -0.14
CA ARG A 77 2.89 -9.55 1.27
C ARG A 77 1.41 -9.84 1.53
N GLU A 78 0.53 -9.13 0.84
CA GLU A 78 -0.92 -9.37 0.88
C GLU A 78 -1.26 -10.78 0.39
N CYS A 79 -0.75 -11.19 -0.76
CA CYS A 79 -0.91 -12.55 -1.29
C CYS A 79 -0.43 -13.62 -0.30
N GLU A 80 0.76 -13.45 0.29
CA GLU A 80 1.28 -14.39 1.29
C GLU A 80 0.38 -14.49 2.52
N LEU A 81 -0.19 -13.36 2.99
CA LEU A 81 -1.10 -13.35 4.12
C LEU A 81 -2.39 -14.10 3.81
N LEU A 82 -2.98 -13.85 2.63
CA LEU A 82 -4.17 -14.54 2.17
C LEU A 82 -3.92 -16.05 2.04
N GLN A 83 -2.79 -16.46 1.47
CA GLN A 83 -2.42 -17.87 1.36
C GLN A 83 -2.29 -18.53 2.73
N LYS A 84 -1.63 -17.88 3.69
CA LYS A 84 -1.56 -18.37 5.08
C LYS A 84 -2.93 -18.53 5.72
N GLN A 85 -3.86 -17.61 5.46
CA GLN A 85 -5.24 -17.70 5.95
C GLN A 85 -5.99 -18.88 5.32
N MET A 86 -5.86 -19.07 4.00
CA MET A 86 -6.45 -20.23 3.31
C MET A 86 -5.90 -21.55 3.85
N ASP A 87 -4.58 -21.67 4.00
CA ASP A 87 -3.95 -22.87 4.55
C ASP A 87 -4.38 -23.14 5.99
N GLY A 88 -4.59 -22.08 6.78
CA GLY A 88 -5.16 -22.17 8.12
C GLY A 88 -6.59 -22.71 8.11
N ALA A 89 -7.45 -22.14 7.26
CA ALA A 89 -8.84 -22.57 7.11
C ALA A 89 -8.91 -24.02 6.60
N GLN A 90 -8.10 -24.39 5.61
CA GLN A 90 -8.04 -25.75 5.07
C GLN A 90 -7.60 -26.77 6.13
N ARG A 91 -6.61 -26.43 6.95
CA ARG A 91 -6.18 -27.29 8.06
C ARG A 91 -7.29 -27.46 9.09
N MET A 92 -7.98 -26.37 9.46
CA MET A 92 -9.10 -26.43 10.39
C MET A 92 -10.24 -27.30 9.85
N LEU A 93 -10.57 -27.12 8.58
CA LEU A 93 -11.55 -27.92 7.85
C LEU A 93 -11.17 -29.41 7.90
N ASN A 94 -9.92 -29.74 7.56
CA ASN A 94 -9.41 -31.11 7.62
C ASN A 94 -9.42 -31.68 9.06
N THR A 95 -9.17 -30.88 10.09
CA THR A 95 -9.27 -31.36 11.48
C THR A 95 -10.71 -31.65 11.91
N ILE A 96 -11.67 -30.82 11.49
CA ILE A 96 -13.09 -31.01 11.80
C ILE A 96 -13.60 -32.27 11.07
N PHE A 97 -13.38 -32.36 9.76
CA PHE A 97 -13.76 -33.53 8.95
C PHE A 97 -12.98 -34.81 9.32
N GLY A 98 -11.77 -34.68 9.86
CA GLY A 98 -10.93 -35.79 10.30
C GLY A 98 -11.28 -36.31 11.70
N GLN A 99 -11.80 -35.47 12.60
CA GLN A 99 -12.23 -35.87 13.95
C GLN A 99 -13.68 -36.35 14.01
N GLU A 100 -14.59 -35.82 13.18
CA GLU A 100 -15.97 -36.27 13.12
C GLU A 100 -16.13 -37.33 12.01
N GLY A 101 -16.23 -38.60 12.41
CA GLY A 101 -16.18 -39.73 11.50
C GLY A 101 -17.09 -39.67 10.27
N VAL A 102 -16.47 -39.78 9.09
CA VAL A 102 -16.82 -40.63 7.92
C VAL A 102 -18.18 -40.41 7.23
N SER A 103 -19.12 -39.62 7.73
CA SER A 103 -20.48 -39.58 7.14
C SER A 103 -20.67 -38.52 6.02
N SER A 104 -19.69 -37.65 5.76
CA SER A 104 -19.80 -36.54 4.79
C SER A 104 -18.59 -36.44 3.83
N SER A 105 -17.95 -37.56 3.50
CA SER A 105 -16.66 -37.56 2.76
C SER A 105 -16.77 -37.13 1.28
N ARG A 106 -17.93 -37.32 0.63
CA ARG A 106 -18.13 -36.93 -0.78
C ARG A 106 -18.36 -35.43 -0.97
N ASP A 107 -19.23 -34.83 -0.15
CA ASP A 107 -19.56 -33.41 -0.27
C ASP A 107 -18.40 -32.51 0.20
N ALA A 108 -17.62 -32.96 1.19
CA ALA A 108 -16.41 -32.27 1.64
C ALA A 108 -15.30 -32.27 0.57
N SER A 109 -15.14 -33.38 -0.19
CA SER A 109 -14.16 -33.43 -1.29
C SER A 109 -14.54 -32.49 -2.44
N LEU A 110 -15.83 -32.45 -2.80
CA LEU A 110 -16.33 -31.54 -3.84
C LEU A 110 -16.16 -30.06 -3.47
N LEU A 111 -16.36 -29.71 -2.19
CA LEU A 111 -16.12 -28.36 -1.68
C LEU A 111 -14.64 -27.97 -1.77
N MET A 112 -13.74 -28.88 -1.42
CA MET A 112 -12.29 -28.66 -1.49
C MET A 112 -11.79 -28.52 -2.94
N GLU A 113 -12.38 -29.26 -3.88
CA GLU A 113 -12.07 -29.20 -5.31
C GLU A 113 -12.66 -27.95 -6.01
N SER A 114 -13.74 -27.39 -5.45
CA SER A 114 -14.38 -26.15 -5.96
C SER A 114 -13.71 -24.85 -5.48
N MET A 115 -12.76 -24.92 -4.55
CA MET A 115 -12.04 -23.74 -4.07
C MET A 115 -11.12 -23.21 -5.19
N PRO A 116 -11.26 -21.94 -5.61
CA PRO A 116 -10.39 -21.39 -6.64
C PRO A 116 -8.95 -21.33 -6.12
N GLN A 117 -8.06 -22.12 -6.70
CA GLN A 117 -6.61 -21.95 -6.56
C GLN A 117 -6.25 -20.64 -7.27
N ARG A 118 -6.32 -19.52 -6.55
CA ARG A 118 -5.77 -18.27 -7.06
C ARG A 118 -4.25 -18.38 -7.01
N ASN A 119 -3.67 -18.73 -8.15
CA ASN A 119 -2.26 -18.44 -8.42
C ASN A 119 -2.12 -16.91 -8.34
N CYS A 120 -1.51 -16.40 -7.27
CA CYS A 120 -0.96 -15.06 -7.31
C CYS A 120 0.23 -15.10 -8.27
N GLU A 121 -0.02 -15.11 -9.59
CA GLU A 121 0.98 -14.79 -10.59
C GLU A 121 1.31 -13.30 -10.46
N VAL A 122 2.15 -12.99 -9.48
CA VAL A 122 2.92 -11.75 -9.52
C VAL A 122 3.96 -12.01 -10.60
N GLN A 123 3.63 -11.69 -11.86
CA GLN A 123 4.60 -11.75 -12.94
C GLN A 123 5.84 -10.98 -12.49
N SER A 124 6.93 -11.71 -12.29
CA SER A 124 8.27 -11.18 -12.15
C SER A 124 8.67 -10.62 -13.52
N LEU A 125 8.10 -9.49 -13.91
CA LEU A 125 8.65 -8.68 -14.98
C LEU A 125 9.83 -7.94 -14.37
N GLU A 126 11.00 -8.57 -14.53
CA GLU A 126 12.29 -7.91 -14.40
C GLU A 126 12.26 -6.60 -15.20
N SER A 127 12.71 -5.54 -14.54
CA SER A 127 13.17 -4.26 -15.07
C SER A 127 12.99 -4.05 -16.58
N SER A 128 11.82 -3.57 -17.00
CA SER A 128 11.69 -2.83 -18.25
C SER A 128 11.24 -1.44 -17.90
N SER A 129 12.14 -0.47 -18.05
CA SER A 129 11.78 0.95 -17.93
C SER A 129 10.72 1.24 -18.99
N ILE A 130 9.48 1.39 -18.57
CA ILE A 130 8.42 1.87 -19.45
C ILE A 130 8.68 3.36 -19.62
N HIS A 131 9.49 3.70 -20.63
CA HIS A 131 9.38 4.97 -21.32
C HIS A 131 7.93 5.07 -21.79
N ALA A 132 7.11 5.79 -21.04
CA ALA A 132 5.83 6.26 -21.52
C ALA A 132 6.11 7.14 -22.75
N ASN A 133 5.93 6.56 -23.94
CA ASN A 133 5.77 7.31 -25.17
C ASN A 133 4.49 8.15 -25.05
N LEU A 134 4.60 9.33 -24.47
CA LEU A 134 3.73 10.44 -24.81
C LEU A 134 4.17 10.96 -26.18
N GLN A 135 3.86 10.20 -27.23
CA GLN A 135 3.80 10.77 -28.57
C GLN A 135 2.55 11.68 -28.60
N LEU A 136 2.79 12.95 -28.28
CA LEU A 136 1.95 14.05 -28.74
C LEU A 136 1.95 14.03 -30.27
N ASN A 137 0.99 13.31 -30.87
CA ASN A 137 0.69 13.43 -32.29
C ASN A 137 -0.06 14.74 -32.51
N ASN A 138 0.70 15.82 -32.63
CA ASN A 138 0.31 16.93 -33.49
C ASN A 138 0.78 16.58 -34.90
N ASN A 139 -0.15 16.26 -35.79
CA ASN A 139 -0.19 16.84 -37.13
C ASN A 139 -1.50 16.50 -37.83
N GLU A 140 -1.98 17.53 -38.50
CA GLU A 140 -3.25 17.69 -39.18
C GLU A 140 -3.43 16.72 -40.38
N GLU A 141 -4.71 16.61 -40.73
CA GLU A 141 -5.22 16.61 -42.10
C GLU A 141 -5.40 15.28 -42.87
N ASN A 142 -6.69 15.06 -43.19
CA ASN A 142 -7.26 14.55 -44.44
C ASN A 142 -7.86 13.13 -44.48
N ASN A 143 -9.19 13.19 -44.67
CA ASN A 143 -10.01 12.41 -45.59
C ASN A 143 -10.50 10.99 -45.25
N GLU A 144 -11.83 10.96 -45.19
CA GLU A 144 -12.76 10.04 -45.88
C GLU A 144 -13.08 8.68 -45.22
N GLU A 145 -14.35 8.61 -44.84
CA GLU A 145 -15.26 7.47 -44.97
C GLU A 145 -14.77 6.09 -44.48
N ASN A 146 -15.26 5.66 -43.31
CA ASN A 146 -16.01 4.41 -43.25
C ASN A 146 -16.82 4.21 -41.95
N GLN A 147 -18.12 4.07 -42.20
CA GLN A 147 -19.17 3.29 -41.53
C GLN A 147 -18.89 2.60 -40.18
N TYR A 148 -19.70 2.99 -39.20
CA TYR A 148 -20.72 2.14 -38.56
C TYR A 148 -20.29 0.75 -38.05
N PHE A 149 -19.94 0.67 -36.76
CA PHE A 149 -20.15 -0.47 -35.85
C PHE A 149 -19.86 0.09 -34.45
N GLY A 150 -20.68 0.02 -33.42
CA GLY A 150 -21.94 -0.65 -33.14
C GLY A 150 -22.21 -0.31 -31.66
N ASP A 151 -23.48 -0.16 -31.31
CA ASP A 151 -23.96 0.34 -30.03
C ASP A 151 -23.41 -0.47 -28.84
N TYR A 152 -22.60 0.16 -27.98
CA TYR A 152 -22.36 -0.36 -26.64
C TYR A 152 -23.42 0.22 -25.70
N ASP A 153 -24.60 -0.40 -25.75
CA ASP A 153 -25.59 -0.29 -24.68
C ASP A 153 -24.98 -0.87 -23.39
N THR A 154 -24.77 -0.01 -22.39
CA THR A 154 -24.27 -0.37 -21.06
C THR A 154 -25.40 -0.40 -20.02
N SER A 155 -26.65 -0.52 -20.47
CA SER A 155 -27.81 -0.55 -19.59
C SER A 155 -27.94 -1.90 -18.87
N LEU A 156 -27.57 -1.93 -17.59
CA LEU A 156 -27.91 -3.02 -16.67
C LEU A 156 -29.42 -2.96 -16.33
N HIS A 157 -30.22 -3.80 -16.99
CA HIS A 157 -31.60 -4.08 -16.55
C HIS A 157 -31.56 -5.02 -15.33
N LEU A 158 -31.55 -4.42 -14.14
CA LEU A 158 -31.85 -5.14 -12.90
C LEU A 158 -33.33 -5.50 -12.92
N GLY A 159 -33.63 -6.74 -13.29
CA GLY A 159 -34.96 -7.30 -13.16
C GLY A 159 -35.43 -7.19 -11.71
N LEU A 160 -36.33 -6.25 -11.44
CA LEU A 160 -37.07 -6.20 -10.19
C LEU A 160 -37.95 -7.45 -10.15
N ILE A 161 -37.49 -8.47 -9.44
CA ILE A 161 -38.35 -9.55 -8.98
C ILE A 161 -39.31 -8.89 -7.99
N SER A 162 -40.49 -8.51 -8.48
CA SER A 162 -41.61 -8.10 -7.65
C SER A 162 -42.03 -9.30 -6.79
N PRO A 163 -42.07 -9.17 -5.45
CA PRO A 163 -42.58 -10.23 -4.61
C PRO A 163 -44.11 -10.28 -4.76
N THR A 164 -44.59 -11.30 -5.46
CA THR A 164 -45.98 -11.74 -5.32
C THR A 164 -46.14 -12.32 -3.91
N TYR A 165 -46.88 -11.61 -3.05
CA TYR A 165 -47.41 -12.19 -1.81
C TYR A 165 -48.86 -12.66 -2.04
N PRO A 166 -49.27 -13.80 -1.44
CA PRO A 166 -50.64 -14.31 -1.45
C PRO A 166 -51.60 -13.50 -0.58
#